data_AF-V6MB14-F1
#
_entry.id   AF-V6MB14-F1
#
_cell.length_a   1.000
_cell.length_b   1.000
_cell.length_c   1.000
_cell.angle_alpha   90.00
_cell.angle_beta   90.00
_cell.angle_gamma   90.00
#
_symmetry.space_group_name_H-M   'P 1'
#
loop_
_entity.id
_entity.type
_entity.pdbx_description
1 polymer ?
#
loop_
_entity_poly.entity_id
_entity_poly.type
_entity_poly.pdbx_seq_one_letter_code
_entity_poly.pdbx_strand_id
1 'polypeptide(L)'
;MNERIVTIKLIDDKGHSQDTNLYVRFREDNTVHLILVGNSLYLESNEATYVQSLLELITKLPEGYQLKFLNSVQSTNGNSIDILTVEEYIAVTRQYDPDEPQLRFRLMCDFRGIVFEAEAIEDFSIALQALQDKMDVSFNICAYCSNADFRSTGGEDLRQGWFCLRDVSNRHPDLPWFQREDEFQEAYSNVNAFHWCPSFVKAVDRMF
;
A
#
# COMPACT_ATOMS: atom_id res chain seq x y z
N MET A 1 -16.95 -4.40 10.04
CA MET A 1 -15.93 -3.49 10.61
C MET A 1 -14.60 -4.20 10.44
N ASN A 2 -13.81 -3.81 9.43
CA ASN A 2 -12.75 -4.68 8.90
C ASN A 2 -11.38 -4.14 9.29
N GLU A 3 -10.89 -4.55 10.45
CA GLU A 3 -9.49 -4.40 10.81
C GLU A 3 -8.65 -5.28 9.88
N ARG A 4 -7.55 -4.73 9.34
CA ARG A 4 -6.58 -5.52 8.59
C ARG A 4 -5.29 -5.64 9.38
N ILE A 5 -4.81 -6.87 9.49
CA ILE A 5 -3.53 -7.20 10.10
C ILE A 5 -2.56 -7.54 8.98
N VAL A 6 -1.42 -6.86 8.95
CA VAL A 6 -0.32 -7.15 8.03
C VAL A 6 0.90 -7.52 8.86
N THR A 7 1.44 -8.72 8.65
CA THR A 7 2.74 -9.09 9.21
C THR A 7 3.83 -8.45 8.36
N ILE A 8 4.67 -7.66 9.01
CA ILE A 8 5.78 -6.91 8.40
C ILE A 8 7.06 -7.14 9.20
N LYS A 9 8.20 -6.79 8.62
CA LYS A 9 9.47 -6.80 9.33
C LYS A 9 9.80 -5.40 9.83
N LEU A 10 10.15 -5.29 11.10
CA LEU A 10 10.83 -4.12 11.65
C LEU A 10 12.34 -4.37 11.56
N ILE A 11 13.08 -3.47 10.93
CA ILE A 11 14.53 -3.57 10.77
C ILE A 11 15.16 -2.41 11.54
N ASP A 12 16.10 -2.72 12.44
CA ASP A 12 16.84 -1.72 13.23
C ASP A 12 17.99 -1.07 12.43
N ASP A 13 18.67 -0.11 13.06
CA ASP A 13 19.81 0.63 12.51
C ASP A 13 21.03 -0.27 12.19
N LYS A 14 21.08 -1.47 12.76
CA LYS A 14 22.13 -2.48 12.56
C LYS A 14 21.73 -3.54 11.53
N GLY A 15 20.52 -3.45 10.97
CA GLY A 15 19.99 -4.40 10.01
C GLY A 15 19.39 -5.68 10.61
N HIS A 16 19.22 -5.76 11.94
CA HIS A 16 18.49 -6.86 12.55
C HIS A 16 17.01 -6.74 12.24
N SER A 17 16.40 -7.84 11.78
CA SER A 17 14.98 -7.88 11.47
C SER A 17 14.20 -8.68 12.50
N GLN A 18 13.04 -8.18 12.91
CA GLN A 18 12.06 -8.93 13.69
C GLN A 18 10.68 -8.83 13.03
N ASP A 19 9.88 -9.90 13.16
CA ASP A 19 8.51 -9.88 12.66
C ASP A 19 7.62 -9.08 13.63
N THR A 20 6.74 -8.26 13.06
CA THR A 20 5.81 -7.37 13.77
C THR A 20 4.48 -7.35 13.04
N ASN A 21 3.40 -7.00 13.75
CA ASN A 21 2.07 -6.88 13.17
C ASN A 21 1.68 -5.41 13.09
N LEU A 22 1.34 -4.95 11.90
CA LEU A 22 0.73 -3.65 11.66
C LEU A 22 -0.78 -3.83 11.51
N TYR A 23 -1.53 -3.25 12.42
CA TYR A 23 -2.99 -3.17 12.38
C TYR A 23 -3.37 -1.87 11.69
N VAL A 24 -4.22 -1.96 10.67
CA VAL A 24 -4.72 -0.82 9.91
C VAL A 24 -6.23 -0.75 10.05
N ARG A 25 -6.74 0.39 10.54
CA ARG A 25 -8.17 0.64 10.66
C ARG A 25 -8.55 2.03 10.18
N PHE A 26 -9.35 2.09 9.13
CA PHE A 26 -10.04 3.30 8.68
C PHE A 26 -11.29 3.51 9.54
N ARG A 27 -11.43 4.68 10.14
CA ARG A 27 -12.50 5.03 11.08
C ARG A 27 -13.55 5.94 10.43
N GLU A 28 -14.73 5.99 11.03
CA GLU A 28 -15.89 6.75 10.52
C GLU A 28 -15.70 8.27 10.61
N ASP A 29 -14.80 8.72 11.48
CA ASP A 29 -14.40 10.13 11.63
C ASP A 29 -13.36 10.58 10.60
N ASN A 30 -13.17 9.82 9.52
CA ASN A 30 -12.16 10.03 8.47
C ASN A 30 -10.71 9.98 8.98
N THR A 31 -10.45 9.32 10.10
CA THR A 31 -9.09 9.06 10.58
C THR A 31 -8.61 7.65 10.24
N VAL A 32 -7.29 7.48 10.17
CA VAL A 32 -6.61 6.21 9.99
C VAL A 32 -5.88 5.86 11.27
N HIS A 33 -6.34 4.83 11.96
CA HIS A 33 -5.69 4.31 13.15
C HIS A 33 -4.72 3.19 12.77
N LEU A 34 -3.44 3.36 13.12
CA LEU A 34 -2.42 2.33 12.98
C LEU A 34 -1.92 1.88 14.34
N ILE A 35 -1.67 0.58 14.48
CA ILE A 35 -1.00 0.01 15.66
C ILE A 35 0.11 -0.91 15.17
N LEU A 36 1.34 -0.70 15.64
CA LEU A 36 2.46 -1.59 15.42
C LEU A 36 2.76 -2.37 16.70
N VAL A 37 2.67 -3.70 16.62
CA VAL A 37 2.86 -4.60 17.75
C VAL A 37 4.00 -5.58 17.46
N GLY A 38 4.93 -5.70 18.39
CA GLY A 38 6.02 -6.68 18.41
C GLY A 38 6.26 -7.22 19.82
N ASN A 39 7.30 -8.05 20.00
CA ASN A 39 7.57 -8.74 21.28
C ASN A 39 7.68 -7.83 22.52
N SER A 40 8.16 -6.59 22.35
CA SER A 40 8.24 -5.59 23.43
C SER A 40 7.97 -4.18 22.90
N LEU A 41 7.24 -4.10 21.78
CA LEU A 41 6.95 -2.87 21.06
C LEU A 41 5.43 -2.73 20.91
N TYR A 42 4.92 -1.58 21.31
CA TYR A 42 3.54 -1.18 21.07
C TYR A 42 3.55 0.31 20.74
N LEU A 43 3.23 0.64 19.50
CA LEU A 43 3.10 2.02 19.03
C LEU A 43 1.76 2.19 18.33
N GLU A 44 1.12 3.32 18.55
CA GLU A 44 -0.12 3.68 17.86
C GLU A 44 -0.04 5.10 17.31
N SER A 45 -0.84 5.38 16.29
CA SER A 45 -0.96 6.66 15.61
C SER A 45 -2.38 6.86 15.11
N ASN A 46 -2.84 8.11 15.05
CA ASN A 46 -4.21 8.41 14.65
C ASN A 46 -4.30 9.75 13.90
N GLU A 47 -4.08 9.71 12.59
CA GLU A 47 -4.05 10.89 11.72
C GLU A 47 -5.10 10.81 10.60
N ALA A 48 -5.23 11.89 9.83
CA ALA A 48 -6.21 11.98 8.74
C ALA A 48 -5.90 11.04 7.56
N THR A 49 -4.63 10.70 7.35
CA THR A 49 -4.19 9.86 6.22
C THR A 49 -3.30 8.72 6.68
N TYR A 50 -3.25 7.65 5.89
CA TYR A 50 -2.37 6.50 6.16
C TYR A 50 -0.89 6.92 6.22
N VAL A 51 -0.45 7.78 5.29
CA VAL A 51 0.93 8.29 5.24
C VAL A 51 1.29 9.07 6.50
N GLN A 52 0.41 9.96 6.96
CA GLN A 52 0.62 10.72 8.20
C GLN A 52 0.66 9.82 9.44
N SER A 53 -0.29 8.90 9.57
CA SER A 53 -0.28 7.94 10.68
C SER A 53 1.00 7.10 10.66
N LEU A 54 1.43 6.65 9.48
CA LEU A 54 2.65 5.87 9.34
C LEU A 54 3.90 6.68 9.68
N LEU A 55 3.95 7.95 9.29
CA LEU A 55 5.01 8.89 9.66
C LEU A 55 5.08 9.10 11.18
N GLU A 56 3.93 9.36 11.81
CA GLU A 56 3.81 9.52 13.26
C GLU A 56 4.32 8.27 13.98
N LEU A 57 3.94 7.09 13.50
CA LEU A 57 4.33 5.81 14.07
C LEU A 57 5.85 5.57 13.93
N ILE A 58 6.42 5.74 12.73
CA ILE A 58 7.85 5.48 12.50
C ILE A 58 8.71 6.52 13.23
N THR A 59 8.24 7.76 13.38
CA THR A 59 8.95 8.81 14.14
C THR A 59 9.06 8.49 15.64
N LYS A 60 8.16 7.65 16.19
CA LYS A 60 8.25 7.17 17.58
C LYS A 60 9.28 6.04 17.76
N LEU A 61 9.79 5.46 16.68
CA LEU A 61 10.87 4.47 16.74
C LEU A 61 12.24 5.16 16.90
N PRO A 62 13.26 4.44 17.42
CA PRO A 62 14.62 4.93 17.39
C PRO A 62 15.09 5.27 15.97
N GLU A 63 16.00 6.23 15.86
CA GLU A 63 16.56 6.64 14.57
C GLU A 63 17.19 5.46 13.82
N GLY A 64 17.03 5.44 12.49
CA GLY A 64 17.54 4.37 11.62
C GLY A 64 16.62 3.16 11.45
N TYR A 65 15.53 3.07 12.22
CA TYR A 65 14.54 2.01 12.05
C TYR A 65 13.76 2.17 10.73
N GLN A 66 13.41 1.03 10.13
CA GLN A 66 12.59 0.97 8.92
C GLN A 66 11.60 -0.19 8.98
N LEU A 67 10.46 -0.03 8.30
CA LEU A 67 9.49 -1.09 8.07
C LEU A 67 9.74 -1.74 6.72
N LYS A 68 9.64 -3.07 6.66
CA LYS A 68 9.72 -3.86 5.43
C LYS A 68 8.45 -4.68 5.20
N PHE A 69 7.81 -4.45 4.06
CA PHE A 69 6.65 -5.18 3.58
C PHE A 69 7.06 -6.10 2.43
N LEU A 70 6.34 -7.22 2.28
CA LEU A 70 6.49 -8.15 1.16
C LEU A 70 5.16 -8.19 0.40
N ASN A 71 5.15 -7.58 -0.78
CA ASN A 71 3.97 -7.43 -1.61
C ASN A 71 4.06 -8.37 -2.82
N SER A 72 3.14 -9.33 -2.94
CA SER A 72 3.06 -10.21 -4.11
C SER A 72 2.22 -9.58 -5.19
N VAL A 73 2.82 -9.35 -6.36
CA VAL A 73 2.18 -8.75 -7.53
C VAL A 73 2.24 -9.71 -8.70
N GLN A 74 1.26 -9.65 -9.60
CA GLN A 74 1.44 -10.22 -10.93
C GLN A 74 2.03 -9.14 -11.84
N SER A 75 3.04 -9.49 -12.63
CA SER A 75 3.62 -8.63 -13.64
C SER A 75 3.46 -9.21 -15.03
N THR A 76 3.38 -8.36 -16.05
CA THR A 76 3.45 -8.76 -17.45
C THR A 76 4.27 -7.78 -18.27
N ASN A 77 4.92 -8.27 -19.32
CA ASN A 77 5.57 -7.47 -20.35
C ASN A 77 4.93 -7.67 -21.74
N GLY A 78 3.67 -8.15 -21.77
CA GLY A 78 2.94 -8.51 -22.99
C GLY A 78 3.21 -9.94 -23.50
N ASN A 79 4.33 -10.56 -23.11
CA ASN A 79 4.71 -11.90 -23.58
C ASN A 79 4.72 -12.96 -22.48
N SER A 80 4.96 -12.58 -21.22
CA SER A 80 4.89 -13.47 -20.06
C SER A 80 4.02 -12.88 -18.95
N ILE A 81 3.55 -13.76 -18.08
CA ILE A 81 2.92 -13.42 -16.81
C ILE A 81 3.75 -14.07 -15.71
N ASP A 82 4.23 -13.26 -14.79
CA ASP A 82 5.10 -13.68 -13.68
C ASP A 82 4.49 -13.19 -12.35
N ILE A 83 4.63 -13.97 -11.28
CA ILE A 83 4.30 -13.52 -9.93
C ILE A 83 5.60 -13.08 -9.27
N LEU A 84 5.69 -11.80 -8.94
CA LEU A 84 6.87 -11.18 -8.36
C LEU A 84 6.60 -10.78 -6.91
N THR A 85 7.67 -10.74 -6.11
CA THR A 85 7.63 -10.17 -4.77
C THR A 85 8.33 -8.82 -4.81
N VAL A 86 7.59 -7.76 -4.53
CA VAL A 86 8.13 -6.42 -4.32
C VAL A 86 8.37 -6.25 -2.82
N GLU A 87 9.63 -6.04 -2.46
CA GLU A 87 10.00 -5.62 -1.11
C GLU A 87 9.83 -4.11 -1.00
N GLU A 88 9.02 -3.66 -0.06
CA GLU A 88 8.83 -2.23 0.22
C GLU A 88 9.48 -1.89 1.55
N TYR A 89 10.44 -0.97 1.53
CA TYR A 89 11.11 -0.40 2.69
C TYR A 89 10.58 1.01 2.94
N ILE A 90 10.24 1.30 4.19
CA ILE A 90 9.71 2.59 4.61
C ILE A 90 10.55 3.10 5.77
N ALA A 91 11.12 4.29 5.61
CA ALA A 91 11.93 4.94 6.63
C ALA A 91 11.60 6.43 6.70
N VAL A 92 11.88 7.06 7.86
CA VAL A 92 11.83 8.51 8.00
C VAL A 92 13.07 9.12 7.34
N THR A 93 12.89 10.22 6.61
CA THR A 93 13.93 11.07 6.05
C THR A 93 13.70 12.52 6.42
N ARG A 94 14.77 13.31 6.44
CA ARG A 94 14.78 14.77 6.68
C ARG A 94 15.62 15.48 5.61
N GLN A 95 15.58 14.95 4.39
CA GLN A 95 16.49 15.35 3.32
C GLN A 95 16.27 16.81 2.87
N TYR A 96 15.02 17.27 2.84
CA TYR A 96 14.68 18.60 2.34
C TYR A 96 14.56 19.64 3.46
N ASP A 97 14.00 19.25 4.61
CA ASP A 97 13.90 20.08 5.81
C ASP A 97 14.22 19.25 7.07
N PRO A 98 15.21 19.66 7.89
CA PRO A 98 15.51 19.01 9.18
C PRO A 98 14.34 19.01 10.16
N ASP A 99 13.44 19.99 10.09
CA ASP A 99 12.34 20.18 11.02
C ASP A 99 11.04 19.47 10.56
N GLU A 100 10.96 19.09 9.27
CA GLU A 100 9.80 18.40 8.69
C GLU A 100 10.18 16.95 8.28
N PRO A 101 9.97 15.95 9.16
CA PRO A 101 10.23 14.57 8.81
C PRO A 101 9.24 14.08 7.75
N GLN A 102 9.75 13.34 6.77
CA GLN A 102 8.95 12.76 5.68
C GLN A 102 9.19 11.27 5.58
N LEU A 103 8.27 10.55 4.91
CA LEU A 103 8.50 9.13 4.59
C LEU A 103 9.25 8.99 3.28
N ARG A 104 10.28 8.15 3.29
CA ARG A 104 10.93 7.64 2.09
C ARG A 104 10.46 6.21 1.84
N PHE A 105 9.94 5.96 0.64
CA PHE A 105 9.56 4.65 0.15
C PHE A 105 10.62 4.14 -0.81
N ARG A 106 11.11 2.92 -0.59
CA ARG A 106 12.11 2.27 -1.42
C ARG A 106 11.63 0.87 -1.77
N LEU A 107 11.46 0.61 -3.06
CA LEU A 107 10.93 -0.63 -3.59
C LEU A 107 12.04 -1.42 -4.26
N MET A 108 12.11 -2.72 -3.98
CA MET A 108 13.08 -3.64 -4.57
C MET A 108 12.36 -4.86 -5.12
N CYS A 109 12.80 -5.35 -6.28
CA CYS A 109 12.25 -6.56 -6.90
C CYS A 109 13.37 -7.33 -7.62
N ASP A 110 13.50 -8.63 -7.34
CA ASP A 110 14.30 -9.52 -8.18
C ASP A 110 13.47 -9.98 -9.37
N PHE A 111 13.96 -9.70 -10.57
CA PHE A 111 13.33 -10.13 -11.80
C PHE A 111 14.37 -10.69 -12.75
N ARG A 112 14.25 -12.00 -13.03
CA ARG A 112 15.15 -12.74 -13.91
C ARG A 112 16.63 -12.67 -13.47
N GLY A 113 16.86 -12.67 -12.15
CA GLY A 113 18.20 -12.61 -11.55
C GLY A 113 18.85 -11.23 -11.56
N ILE A 114 18.09 -10.19 -11.90
CA ILE A 114 18.51 -8.78 -11.79
C ILE A 114 17.65 -8.14 -10.70
N VAL A 115 18.31 -7.46 -9.75
CA VAL A 115 17.64 -6.68 -8.72
C VAL A 115 17.40 -5.28 -9.24
N PHE A 116 16.14 -4.87 -9.29
CA PHE A 116 15.71 -3.52 -9.62
C PHE A 116 15.30 -2.78 -8.34
N GLU A 117 15.60 -1.49 -8.28
CA GLU A 117 15.30 -0.63 -7.14
C GLU A 117 14.80 0.74 -7.59
N ALA A 118 13.81 1.27 -6.90
CA ALA A 118 13.31 2.64 -7.06
C ALA A 118 12.91 3.24 -5.72
N GLU A 119 13.00 4.56 -5.58
CA GLU A 119 12.60 5.25 -4.36
C GLU A 119 11.89 6.58 -4.66
N ALA A 120 11.07 7.02 -3.71
CA ALA A 120 10.40 8.31 -3.72
C ALA A 120 10.12 8.79 -2.29
N ILE A 121 9.96 10.10 -2.13
CA ILE A 121 9.62 10.75 -0.85
C ILE A 121 8.13 11.09 -0.89
N GLU A 122 7.41 10.74 0.18
CA GLU A 122 5.96 10.93 0.41
C GLU A 122 4.99 10.28 -0.57
N ASP A 123 5.43 9.94 -1.79
CA ASP A 123 4.60 9.35 -2.81
C ASP A 123 5.08 7.95 -3.19
N PHE A 124 4.43 6.95 -2.62
CA PHE A 124 4.68 5.54 -2.94
C PHE A 124 4.40 5.24 -4.43
N SER A 125 3.40 5.88 -5.04
CA SER A 125 2.98 5.61 -6.43
C SER A 125 4.07 5.99 -7.42
N ILE A 126 4.81 7.06 -7.14
CA ILE A 126 5.99 7.46 -7.92
C ILE A 126 7.08 6.38 -7.85
N ALA A 127 7.37 5.86 -6.65
CA ALA A 127 8.35 4.77 -6.51
C ALA A 127 7.91 3.51 -7.28
N LEU A 128 6.61 3.18 -7.26
CA LEU A 128 6.05 2.03 -7.98
C LEU A 128 6.15 2.21 -9.49
N GLN A 129 5.80 3.39 -10.01
CA GLN A 129 5.90 3.69 -11.43
C GLN A 129 7.36 3.61 -11.91
N ALA A 130 8.28 4.23 -11.17
CA ALA A 130 9.71 4.18 -11.50
C ALA A 130 10.27 2.75 -11.47
N LEU A 131 9.78 1.89 -10.58
CA LEU A 131 10.17 0.48 -10.56
C LEU A 131 9.66 -0.27 -11.81
N GLN A 132 8.39 -0.09 -12.18
CA GLN A 132 7.80 -0.66 -13.40
C GLN A 132 8.56 -0.24 -14.66
N ASP A 133 8.88 1.05 -14.77
CA ASP A 133 9.60 1.62 -15.90
C ASP A 133 11.03 1.04 -16.02
N LYS A 134 11.74 0.90 -14.89
CA LYS A 134 13.09 0.30 -14.87
C LYS A 134 13.08 -1.19 -15.23
N MET A 135 12.04 -1.90 -14.83
CA MET A 135 11.86 -3.33 -15.10
C MET A 135 11.30 -3.62 -16.51
N ASP A 136 10.76 -2.61 -17.18
CA ASP A 136 10.00 -2.73 -18.43
C ASP A 136 8.83 -3.73 -18.31
N VAL A 137 8.03 -3.56 -17.26
CA VAL A 137 6.84 -4.39 -16.97
C VAL A 137 5.64 -3.54 -16.55
N SER A 138 4.45 -4.12 -16.64
CA SER A 138 3.23 -3.62 -15.99
C SER A 138 2.83 -4.53 -14.85
N PHE A 139 2.39 -3.96 -13.73
CA PHE A 139 1.82 -4.71 -12.62
C PHE A 139 0.29 -4.84 -12.75
N ASN A 140 -0.23 -6.04 -12.56
CA ASN A 140 -1.65 -6.40 -12.56
C ASN A 140 -2.13 -6.58 -11.12
N ILE A 141 -2.36 -5.45 -10.44
CA ILE A 141 -2.64 -5.39 -9.01
C ILE A 141 -4.02 -4.78 -8.76
N CYS A 142 -4.63 -5.05 -7.60
CA CYS A 142 -5.94 -4.53 -7.22
C CYS A 142 -6.11 -3.02 -7.50
N ALA A 143 -5.10 -2.18 -7.26
CA ALA A 143 -5.18 -0.75 -7.60
C ALA A 143 -5.58 -0.43 -9.05
N TYR A 144 -5.29 -1.33 -10.00
CA TYR A 144 -5.60 -1.18 -11.43
C TYR A 144 -6.74 -2.09 -11.90
N CYS A 145 -7.39 -2.80 -10.98
CA CYS A 145 -8.49 -3.70 -11.27
C CYS A 145 -9.80 -2.94 -11.40
N SER A 146 -10.61 -3.27 -12.41
CA SER A 146 -11.97 -2.74 -12.63
C SER A 146 -12.96 -3.02 -11.49
N ASN A 147 -12.63 -3.97 -10.61
CA ASN A 147 -13.42 -4.30 -9.42
C ASN A 147 -12.91 -3.65 -8.15
N ALA A 148 -11.80 -2.92 -8.22
CA ALA A 148 -11.27 -2.23 -7.06
C ALA A 148 -11.66 -0.75 -7.11
N ASP A 149 -11.88 -0.19 -5.93
CA ASP A 149 -12.21 1.22 -5.76
C ASP A 149 -11.81 1.70 -4.36
N PHE A 150 -11.81 3.00 -4.15
CA PHE A 150 -11.43 3.60 -2.88
C PHE A 150 -12.45 4.64 -2.42
N ARG A 151 -12.64 4.75 -1.10
CA ARG A 151 -13.32 5.90 -0.50
C ARG A 151 -12.26 6.95 -0.17
N SER A 152 -12.20 8.03 -0.93
CA SER A 152 -11.19 9.08 -0.72
C SER A 152 -11.40 9.79 0.62
N THR A 153 -10.37 9.84 1.47
CA THR A 153 -10.34 10.69 2.67
C THR A 153 -9.43 11.92 2.49
N GLY A 154 -9.04 12.24 1.25
CA GLY A 154 -8.13 13.36 0.95
C GLY A 154 -6.64 13.00 0.98
N GLY A 155 -6.28 11.76 1.28
CA GLY A 155 -4.94 11.20 1.07
C GLY A 155 -5.03 9.84 0.39
N GLU A 156 -4.69 9.79 -0.89
CA GLU A 156 -4.75 8.58 -1.71
C GLU A 156 -3.44 7.80 -1.56
N ASP A 157 -3.53 6.58 -1.08
CA ASP A 157 -2.38 5.68 -0.92
C ASP A 157 -2.68 4.33 -1.58
N LEU A 158 -1.85 3.92 -2.53
CA LEU A 158 -2.03 2.66 -3.26
C LEU A 158 -1.80 1.40 -2.40
N ARG A 159 -1.53 1.48 -1.10
CA ARG A 159 -1.25 0.30 -0.27
C ARG A 159 -2.45 -0.22 0.49
N GLN A 160 -3.33 0.69 0.92
CA GLN A 160 -4.38 0.41 1.88
C GLN A 160 -5.65 1.21 1.57
N GLY A 161 -6.78 0.84 2.18
CA GLY A 161 -8.05 1.58 2.02
C GLY A 161 -8.82 1.23 0.74
N TRP A 162 -8.38 0.21 0.00
CA TRP A 162 -9.07 -0.28 -1.19
C TRP A 162 -10.23 -1.21 -0.83
N PHE A 163 -11.26 -1.19 -1.66
CA PHE A 163 -12.44 -2.02 -1.59
C PHE A 163 -12.54 -2.88 -2.84
N CYS A 164 -12.86 -4.16 -2.70
CA CYS A 164 -13.16 -5.04 -3.82
C CYS A 164 -14.68 -5.18 -3.95
N LEU A 165 -15.21 -4.67 -5.05
CA LEU A 165 -16.63 -4.65 -5.40
C LEU A 165 -16.99 -5.81 -6.34
N ARG A 166 -16.16 -6.85 -6.45
CA ARG A 166 -16.37 -7.94 -7.43
C ARG A 166 -17.73 -8.65 -7.27
N ASP A 167 -18.24 -8.70 -6.05
CA ASP A 167 -19.47 -9.41 -5.69
C ASP A 167 -20.67 -8.44 -5.51
N VAL A 168 -20.47 -7.14 -5.78
CA VAL A 168 -21.55 -6.13 -5.75
C VAL A 168 -22.32 -6.20 -7.07
N SER A 169 -23.63 -6.42 -6.99
CA SER A 169 -24.46 -6.79 -8.14
C SER A 169 -24.86 -5.60 -9.03
N ASN A 170 -25.19 -4.45 -8.43
CA ASN A 170 -25.63 -3.24 -9.12
C ASN A 170 -24.58 -2.13 -8.98
N ARG A 171 -23.47 -2.26 -9.71
CA ARG A 171 -22.39 -1.26 -9.67
C ARG A 171 -22.66 -0.08 -10.59
N HIS A 172 -22.35 1.11 -10.11
CA HIS A 172 -22.41 2.37 -10.83
C HIS A 172 -21.03 3.03 -10.84
N PRO A 173 -20.06 2.45 -11.58
CA PRO A 173 -18.67 2.93 -11.58
C PRO A 173 -18.52 4.37 -12.10
N ASP A 174 -19.50 4.85 -12.87
CA ASP A 174 -19.52 6.22 -13.40
C ASP A 174 -19.94 7.27 -12.36
N LEU A 175 -20.46 6.84 -11.21
CA LEU A 175 -20.79 7.73 -10.10
C LEU A 175 -19.60 7.85 -9.13
N PRO A 176 -19.37 9.03 -8.54
CA PRO A 176 -18.36 9.17 -7.51
C PRO A 176 -18.73 8.36 -6.26
N TRP A 177 -17.73 7.91 -5.49
CA TRP A 177 -17.93 6.97 -4.39
C TRP A 177 -18.98 7.44 -3.35
N PHE A 178 -19.05 8.75 -3.07
CA PHE A 178 -19.96 9.34 -2.09
C PHE A 178 -21.44 9.33 -2.53
N GLN A 179 -21.73 8.99 -3.79
CA GLN A 179 -23.10 8.77 -4.28
C GLN A 179 -23.51 7.30 -4.28
N ARG A 180 -22.60 6.39 -3.93
CA ARG A 180 -22.79 4.94 -3.96
C ARG A 180 -22.21 4.28 -2.71
N GLU A 181 -22.43 4.91 -1.56
CA GLU A 181 -21.90 4.43 -0.28
C GLU A 181 -22.36 3.00 0.06
N ASP A 182 -23.57 2.64 -0.38
CA ASP A 182 -24.17 1.30 -0.29
C ASP A 182 -23.30 0.22 -0.95
N GLU A 183 -22.77 0.47 -2.15
CA GLU A 183 -21.88 -0.47 -2.83
C GLU A 183 -20.65 -0.81 -1.97
N PHE A 184 -20.10 0.19 -1.29
CA PHE A 184 -18.94 0.02 -0.43
C PHE A 184 -19.27 -0.61 0.93
N GLN A 185 -20.55 -0.59 1.36
CA GLN A 185 -21.01 -1.34 2.52
C GLN A 185 -21.09 -2.85 2.22
N GLU A 186 -21.41 -3.20 0.97
CA GLU A 186 -21.45 -4.59 0.47
C GLU A 186 -20.07 -5.13 0.06
N ALA A 187 -19.11 -4.25 -0.23
CA ALA A 187 -17.78 -4.62 -0.72
C ALA A 187 -16.88 -5.25 0.35
N TYR A 188 -15.88 -6.02 -0.11
CA TYR A 188 -14.76 -6.42 0.76
C TYR A 188 -13.86 -5.21 0.98
N SER A 189 -13.81 -4.68 2.18
CA SER A 189 -12.96 -3.51 2.49
C SER A 189 -11.54 -3.89 2.88
N ASN A 190 -10.65 -2.89 2.78
CA ASN A 190 -9.24 -2.93 3.17
C ASN A 190 -8.42 -4.00 2.44
N VAL A 191 -8.77 -4.30 1.19
CA VAL A 191 -8.02 -5.24 0.35
C VAL A 191 -6.63 -4.69 0.07
N ASN A 192 -5.64 -5.57 -0.10
CA ASN A 192 -4.31 -5.13 -0.47
C ASN A 192 -4.34 -4.64 -1.90
N ALA A 193 -4.03 -3.37 -2.15
CA ALA A 193 -4.00 -2.90 -3.53
C ALA A 193 -2.86 -3.52 -4.34
N PHE A 194 -1.81 -4.07 -3.71
CA PHE A 194 -0.79 -4.90 -4.36
C PHE A 194 -1.26 -6.30 -4.71
N HIS A 195 -2.35 -6.78 -4.13
CA HIS A 195 -2.79 -8.14 -4.36
C HIS A 195 -3.23 -8.31 -5.81
N TRP A 196 -2.66 -9.32 -6.46
CA TRP A 196 -3.20 -9.86 -7.70
C TRP A 196 -4.37 -10.81 -7.39
N CYS A 197 -5.48 -10.64 -8.10
CA CYS A 197 -6.68 -11.47 -7.98
C CYS A 197 -6.84 -12.37 -9.23
N PRO A 198 -7.20 -13.66 -9.11
CA PRO A 198 -7.50 -14.51 -10.27
C PRO A 198 -8.59 -13.96 -11.20
N SER A 199 -9.50 -13.14 -10.69
CA SER A 199 -10.56 -12.45 -11.44
C SER A 199 -10.16 -11.02 -11.85
N PHE A 200 -8.87 -10.73 -11.93
CA PHE A 200 -8.38 -9.43 -12.35
C PHE A 200 -8.80 -9.12 -13.79
N VAL A 201 -9.40 -7.96 -13.96
CA VAL A 201 -9.71 -7.35 -15.25
C VAL A 201 -9.30 -5.89 -15.12
N LYS A 202 -8.42 -5.41 -15.99
CA LYS A 202 -7.87 -4.05 -15.89
C LYS A 202 -8.99 -3.01 -16.06
N ALA A 203 -8.92 -1.91 -15.31
CA ALA A 203 -9.95 -0.85 -15.35
C ALA A 203 -10.16 -0.27 -16.76
N VAL A 204 -9.08 -0.10 -17.53
CA VAL A 204 -9.12 0.44 -18.90
C VAL A 204 -9.76 -0.51 -19.93
N ASP A 205 -9.79 -1.81 -19.65
CA ASP A 205 -10.34 -2.81 -20.59
C ASP A 205 -11.88 -2.88 -20.53
N ARG A 206 -12.53 -2.17 -19.59
CA ARG A 206 -14.01 -2.04 -19.55
C ARG A 206 -14.57 -0.95 -20.47
N MET A 207 -13.72 -0.07 -21.00
CA MET A 207 -14.17 1.03 -21.86
C MET A 207 -14.36 0.61 -23.33
N PHE A 208 -14.27 -0.70 -23.62
CA PHE A 208 -14.40 -1.30 -24.96
C PHE A 208 -15.42 -2.44 -24.98
#